data_AF-A8D8C5-F1
#
_entry.id   AF-A8D8C5-F1
#
_cell.length_a   1.000
_cell.length_b   1.000
_cell.length_c   1.000
_cell.angle_alpha   90.00
_cell.angle_beta   90.00
_cell.angle_gamma   90.00
#
_symmetry.space_group_name_H-M   'P 1'
#
loop_
_entity.id
_entity.type
_entity.pdbx_description
1 polymer ?
#
loop_
_entity_poly.entity_id
_entity_poly.type
_entity_poly.pdbx_seq_one_letter_code
_entity_poly.pdbx_strand_id
1 'polypeptide(L)'
;MGKDKNKREVESDSDSGPDDPNPPKKSKSTVKQSASKGSDEEPTWTLDKKRFLKVRSFKGKTFVDIREYYEDASGNLMPGKKGISLSVQQWKKVQEAMDEVDEALKNM
;
A
#
# COMPACT_ATOMS: atom_id res chain seq x y z
N MET A 1 27.94 -43.90 38.87
CA MET A 1 27.41 -43.75 40.25
C MET A 1 27.03 -42.28 40.41
N GLY A 2 25.84 -41.85 40.79
CA GLY A 2 24.69 -42.53 41.39
C GLY A 2 23.34 -42.17 40.74
N LYS A 3 22.30 -42.82 41.26
CA LYS A 3 20.89 -42.76 40.90
C LYS A 3 20.14 -41.74 41.80
N ASP A 4 18.85 -41.61 41.52
CA ASP A 4 17.70 -41.18 42.35
C ASP A 4 17.06 -39.86 41.89
N LYS A 5 15.99 -39.87 41.08
CA LYS A 5 14.56 -40.16 41.35
C LYS A 5 13.90 -39.18 42.35
N ASN A 6 13.04 -38.27 41.87
CA ASN A 6 11.65 -38.17 42.37
C ASN A 6 10.72 -37.28 41.49
N LYS A 7 9.45 -37.65 41.56
CA LYS A 7 8.21 -37.31 40.85
C LYS A 7 7.52 -36.00 41.32
N ARG A 8 6.76 -35.34 40.42
CA ARG A 8 5.48 -34.57 40.58
C ARG A 8 5.19 -33.83 39.25
N GLU A 9 4.24 -34.26 38.40
CA GLU A 9 2.79 -33.97 38.37
C GLU A 9 2.43 -32.49 38.13
N VAL A 10 1.94 -32.25 36.90
CA VAL A 10 0.97 -31.27 36.32
C VAL A 10 0.77 -29.88 36.94
N GLU A 11 0.66 -28.83 36.10
CA GLU A 11 -0.61 -28.13 35.75
C GLU A 11 -0.35 -27.13 34.59
N SER A 12 -1.24 -27.14 33.60
CA SER A 12 -1.24 -26.29 32.41
C SER A 12 -2.27 -25.20 32.63
N ASP A 13 -1.81 -23.98 32.95
CA ASP A 13 -2.69 -22.83 33.12
C ASP A 13 -2.89 -22.13 31.76
N SER A 14 -3.93 -22.59 31.04
CA SER A 14 -4.52 -21.87 29.91
C SER A 14 -5.53 -20.88 30.45
N ASP A 15 -5.10 -19.63 30.64
CA ASP A 15 -6.00 -18.51 30.94
C ASP A 15 -6.06 -17.53 29.77
N SER A 16 -7.18 -17.54 29.05
CA SER A 16 -7.90 -16.36 28.56
C SER A 16 -8.94 -16.75 27.50
N GLY A 17 -10.19 -16.90 27.94
CA GLY A 17 -11.35 -16.49 27.12
C GLY A 17 -11.55 -14.96 27.25
N PRO A 18 -12.35 -14.29 26.40
CA PRO A 18 -13.72 -14.73 26.13
C PRO A 18 -14.16 -14.73 24.66
N ASP A 19 -15.18 -15.56 24.43
CA ASP A 19 -16.12 -15.66 23.32
C ASP A 19 -16.23 -14.48 22.34
N ASP A 20 -15.97 -14.77 21.06
CA ASP A 20 -16.48 -14.04 19.89
C ASP A 20 -17.72 -14.79 19.37
N PRO A 21 -18.90 -14.13 19.32
CA PRO A 21 -19.59 -14.19 18.04
C PRO A 21 -20.43 -12.92 17.76
N ASN A 22 -20.02 -12.09 16.79
CA ASN A 22 -20.98 -11.51 15.83
C ASN A 22 -20.30 -10.87 14.60
N PRO A 23 -20.68 -11.21 13.35
CA PRO A 23 -20.14 -10.57 12.16
C PRO A 23 -21.01 -9.39 11.72
N PRO A 24 -20.46 -8.22 11.33
CA PRO A 24 -21.20 -7.28 10.51
C PRO A 24 -20.85 -7.45 9.03
N LYS A 25 -21.90 -7.67 8.25
CA LYS A 25 -21.92 -7.68 6.79
C LYS A 25 -21.59 -6.30 6.20
N LYS A 26 -20.83 -6.32 5.10
CA LYS A 26 -20.79 -5.41 3.92
C LYS A 26 -21.23 -3.95 4.11
N SER A 27 -20.33 -3.01 3.80
CA SER A 27 -20.72 -1.83 3.00
C SER A 27 -19.58 -1.31 2.12
N LYS A 28 -19.93 -1.13 0.85
CA LYS A 28 -19.18 -0.50 -0.23
C LYS A 28 -18.75 0.90 0.22
N SER A 29 -17.45 1.14 0.40
CA SER A 29 -16.93 2.46 0.76
C SER A 29 -16.17 3.05 -0.43
N THR A 30 -16.86 3.94 -1.12
CA THR A 30 -16.36 5.00 -1.98
C THR A 30 -14.99 5.50 -1.54
N VAL A 31 -14.05 5.56 -2.48
CA VAL A 31 -12.70 6.12 -2.32
C VAL A 31 -12.80 7.55 -1.79
N LYS A 32 -12.73 7.71 -0.47
CA LYS A 32 -12.49 9.00 0.19
C LYS A 32 -11.00 9.26 0.07
N GLN A 33 -10.64 10.24 -0.76
CA GLN A 33 -9.35 10.90 -0.73
C GLN A 33 -9.14 11.52 0.66
N SER A 34 -8.46 10.78 1.53
CA SER A 34 -7.86 11.32 2.74
C SER A 34 -6.47 11.83 2.36
N ALA A 35 -6.37 13.12 2.04
CA ALA A 35 -5.11 13.83 2.15
C ALA A 35 -4.74 13.90 3.63
N SER A 36 -3.96 12.92 4.11
CA SER A 36 -3.38 12.90 5.44
C SER A 36 -2.41 14.08 5.57
N LYS A 37 -2.68 14.93 6.56
CA LYS A 37 -1.95 16.15 6.85
C LYS A 37 -0.91 15.81 7.91
N GLY A 38 0.35 15.71 7.50
CA GLY A 38 1.53 15.89 8.37
C GLY A 38 2.36 14.66 8.69
N SER A 39 3.27 14.27 7.78
CA SER A 39 4.55 13.61 8.07
C SER A 39 5.26 13.22 6.77
N ASP A 40 6.06 14.09 6.15
CA ASP A 40 6.91 13.76 4.97
C ASP A 40 6.22 12.91 3.87
N GLU A 41 4.89 13.02 3.76
CA GLU A 41 4.10 12.15 2.89
C GLU A 41 3.93 12.86 1.55
N GLU A 42 4.66 12.38 0.56
CA GLU A 42 4.51 12.82 -0.83
C GLU A 42 3.05 12.67 -1.27
N PRO A 43 2.44 13.68 -1.92
CA PRO A 43 1.09 13.57 -2.45
C PRO A 43 0.93 12.31 -3.30
N THR A 44 0.02 11.43 -2.89
CA THR A 44 -0.12 10.08 -3.44
C THR A 44 -1.58 9.83 -3.82
N TRP A 45 -1.79 9.25 -5.00
CA TRP A 45 -3.08 8.79 -5.49
C TRP A 45 -2.99 7.32 -5.91
N THR A 46 -3.97 6.52 -5.53
CA THR A 46 -4.04 5.10 -5.88
C THR A 46 -4.64 4.92 -7.28
N LEU A 47 -3.94 4.22 -8.17
CA LEU A 47 -4.42 3.85 -9.52
C LEU A 47 -4.98 2.42 -9.54
N ASP A 48 -4.34 1.50 -8.80
CA ASP A 48 -4.74 0.10 -8.62
C ASP A 48 -4.19 -0.42 -7.28
N LYS A 49 -4.52 -1.66 -6.86
CA LYS A 49 -4.14 -2.26 -5.56
C LYS A 49 -2.68 -2.04 -5.18
N LYS A 50 -1.76 -2.12 -6.13
CA LYS A 50 -0.33 -1.87 -5.93
C LYS A 50 0.26 -0.87 -6.93
N ARG A 51 -0.55 0.01 -7.50
CA ARG A 51 -0.07 1.04 -8.45
C ARG A 51 -0.46 2.42 -7.96
N PHE A 52 0.52 3.31 -7.91
CA PHE A 52 0.35 4.64 -7.35
C PHE A 52 0.90 5.71 -8.30
N LEU A 53 0.22 6.85 -8.29
CA LEU A 53 0.69 8.12 -8.82
C LEU A 53 1.20 8.94 -7.63
N LYS A 54 2.42 9.46 -7.69
CA LYS A 54 3.01 10.30 -6.64
C LYS A 54 3.65 11.56 -7.20
N VAL A 55 3.55 12.67 -6.48
CA VAL A 55 4.37 13.87 -6.75
C VAL A 55 5.52 13.88 -5.77
N ARG A 56 6.74 13.68 -6.27
CA ARG A 56 7.95 13.52 -5.46
C ARG A 56 9.01 14.57 -5.73
N SER A 57 9.85 14.83 -4.74
CA SER A 57 11.02 15.72 -4.89
C SER A 57 12.32 14.91 -4.80
N PHE A 58 13.09 14.88 -5.87
CA PHE A 58 14.37 14.17 -5.94
C PHE A 58 15.49 15.09 -6.43
N LYS A 59 16.54 15.24 -5.61
CA LYS A 59 17.70 16.12 -5.90
C LYS A 59 17.28 17.53 -6.33
N GLY A 60 16.32 18.13 -5.61
CA GLY A 60 15.83 19.49 -5.87
C GLY A 60 14.94 19.64 -7.10
N LYS A 61 14.52 18.53 -7.72
CA LYS A 61 13.60 18.54 -8.87
C LYS A 61 12.32 17.78 -8.53
N THR A 62 11.19 18.31 -8.99
CA THR A 62 9.87 17.68 -8.84
C THR A 62 9.61 16.71 -9.99
N PHE A 63 9.09 15.53 -9.66
CA PHE A 63 8.69 14.50 -10.61
C PHE A 63 7.29 13.99 -10.27
N VAL A 64 6.60 13.55 -11.32
CA VAL A 64 5.36 12.78 -11.22
C VAL A 64 5.72 11.30 -11.46
N ASP A 65 5.66 10.47 -10.43
CA ASP A 65 5.99 9.04 -10.52
C ASP A 65 4.72 8.20 -10.64
N ILE A 66 4.64 7.37 -11.67
CA ILE A 66 3.58 6.37 -11.87
C ILE A 66 4.23 5.00 -11.77
N ARG A 67 3.96 4.26 -10.69
CA ARG A 67 4.76 3.06 -10.37
C ARG A 67 3.97 1.95 -9.70
N GLU A 68 4.31 0.72 -10.08
CA GLU A 68 3.88 -0.50 -9.40
C GLU A 68 4.81 -0.77 -8.22
N TYR A 69 4.23 -1.06 -7.06
CA TYR A 69 4.93 -1.40 -5.83
C TYR A 69 4.80 -2.91 -5.58
N TYR A 70 5.77 -3.47 -4.86
CA TYR A 70 5.71 -4.85 -4.36
C TYR A 70 5.74 -4.83 -2.84
N GLU A 71 5.30 -5.91 -2.20
CA GLU A 71 5.46 -6.10 -0.76
C GLU A 71 6.76 -6.86 -0.53
N ASP A 72 7.61 -6.33 0.34
CA ASP A 72 8.81 -7.05 0.78
C ASP A 72 8.45 -8.14 1.81
N ALA A 73 9.46 -8.91 2.24
CA ALA A 73 9.29 -9.97 3.23
C ALA A 73 8.82 -9.47 4.61
N SER A 74 8.95 -8.17 4.88
CA SER A 74 8.50 -7.51 6.11
C SER A 74 7.09 -6.92 5.97
N GLY A 75 6.45 -7.05 4.80
CA GLY A 75 5.12 -6.51 4.52
C GLY A 75 5.10 -5.04 4.10
N ASN A 76 6.26 -4.41 3.86
CA ASN A 76 6.34 -3.01 3.46
C ASN A 76 6.16 -2.87 1.95
N LEU A 77 5.46 -1.80 1.53
CA LEU A 77 5.33 -1.45 0.12
C LEU A 77 6.59 -0.77 -0.40
N MET A 78 7.27 -1.44 -1.32
CA MET A 78 8.51 -1.00 -1.95
C MET A 78 8.29 -0.66 -3.43
N PRO A 79 8.88 0.42 -3.96
CA PRO A 79 8.74 0.78 -5.37
C PRO A 79 9.38 -0.30 -6.26
N GLY A 80 8.62 -0.81 -7.22
CA GLY A 80 9.10 -1.82 -8.16
C GLY A 80 9.79 -1.23 -9.38
N LYS A 81 10.37 -2.11 -10.21
CA LYS A 81 11.02 -1.74 -11.48
C LYS A 81 10.02 -1.20 -12.52
N LYS A 82 8.76 -1.67 -12.48
CA LYS A 82 7.71 -1.24 -13.42
C LYS A 82 7.16 0.13 -13.03
N GLY A 83 7.35 1.11 -13.89
CA GLY A 83 6.87 2.47 -13.69
C GLY A 83 7.79 3.51 -14.30
N ILE A 84 7.33 4.75 -14.33
CA ILE A 84 8.05 5.88 -14.92
C ILE A 84 8.00 7.08 -13.98
N SER A 85 9.13 7.78 -13.83
CA SER A 85 9.16 9.12 -13.23
C SER A 85 9.19 10.14 -14.36
N LEU A 86 8.12 10.91 -14.48
CA LEU A 86 7.99 11.98 -15.46
C LEU A 86 8.48 13.30 -14.86
N SER A 87 9.27 14.05 -15.62
CA SER A 87 9.49 15.46 -15.31
C SER A 87 8.18 16.24 -15.44
N VAL A 88 8.12 17.42 -14.81
CA VAL A 88 6.94 18.33 -14.93
C VAL A 88 6.61 18.64 -16.39
N GLN A 89 7.62 18.78 -17.26
CA GLN A 89 7.41 19.06 -18.69
C GLN A 89 6.76 17.87 -19.42
N GLN A 90 7.21 16.65 -19.13
CA GLN A 90 6.61 15.44 -19.71
C GLN A 90 5.19 15.22 -19.19
N TRP A 91 4.93 15.50 -17.91
CA TRP A 91 3.58 15.43 -17.35
C TRP A 91 2.61 16.37 -18.07
N LYS A 92 3.02 17.62 -18.34
CA LYS A 92 2.20 18.55 -19.14
C LYS A 92 1.87 18.00 -20.53
N LYS A 93 2.82 17.35 -21.19
CA LYS A 93 2.57 16.69 -22.48
C LYS A 93 1.56 15.55 -22.39
N VAL A 94 1.57 14.78 -21.30
CA VAL A 94 0.52 13.79 -21.04
C VAL A 94 -0.84 14.48 -20.88
N GLN A 95 -0.92 15.57 -20.11
CA GLN A 95 -2.16 16.33 -19.92
C GLN A 95 -2.71 16.91 -21.22
N GLU A 96 -1.85 17.47 -22.07
CA GLU A 96 -2.23 17.99 -23.40
C GLU A 96 -2.81 16.91 -24.31
N ALA A 97 -2.34 15.66 -24.19
CA ALA A 97 -2.80 14.54 -25.02
C ALA A 97 -3.99 13.78 -24.44
N MET A 98 -4.53 14.16 -23.28
CA MET A 98 -5.60 13.40 -22.60
C MET A 98 -6.86 13.26 -23.45
N ASP A 99 -7.30 14.34 -24.11
CA ASP A 99 -8.51 14.31 -24.94
C ASP A 99 -8.37 13.38 -26.15
N GLU A 100 -7.22 13.42 -26.82
CA GLU A 100 -6.91 12.53 -27.95
C GLU A 100 -6.84 11.06 -27.50
N VAL A 101 -6.26 10.79 -26.33
CA VAL A 101 -6.23 9.45 -25.74
C VAL A 101 -7.63 8.96 -25.39
N ASP A 102 -8.47 9.81 -24.79
CA ASP A 102 -9.86 9.46 -24.44
C ASP A 102 -10.72 9.19 -25.67
N GLU A 103 -10.50 9.92 -26.77
CA GLU A 103 -11.14 9.64 -28.06
C GLU A 103 -10.66 8.30 -28.63
N ALA A 104 -9.36 8.05 -28.64
CA ALA A 104 -8.79 6.79 -29.12
C ALA A 104 -9.33 5.58 -28.35
N LEU A 105 -9.49 5.69 -27.02
CA LEU A 105 -10.02 4.63 -26.16
C LEU A 105 -11.50 4.31 -26.42
N LYS A 106 -12.31 5.28 -26.86
CA LYS A 106 -13.73 5.03 -27.21
C LYS A 106 -13.88 4.25 -28.51
N ASN A 107 -12.88 4.35 -29.38
CA ASN A 107 -12.88 3.78 -30.72
C ASN A 107 -12.12 2.43 -30.79
N MET A 108 -11.70 1.89 -29.64
CA MET A 108 -10.95 0.65 -29.50
C MET A 108 -11.80 -0.43 -28.83
#